data_AF-A0A925VLZ1-F1
#
_entry.id   AF-A0A925VLZ1-F1
#
_cell.length_a   1.000
_cell.length_b   1.000
_cell.length_c   1.000
_cell.angle_alpha   90.00
_cell.angle_beta   90.00
_cell.angle_gamma   90.00
#
_symmetry.space_group_name_H-M   'P 1'
#
loop_
_entity.id
_entity.type
_entity.pdbx_description
1 polymer ?
#
loop_
_entity_poly.entity_id
_entity_poly.type
_entity_poly.pdbx_seq_one_letter_code
_entity_poly.pdbx_strand_id
1 'polypeptide(L)'
;MLRRCGRRGREGLLGAVLRLLNRAYSDPRYGGATFYGVDAHALQHPELHGKKNNAAHLLRLCWVIERDAHAQSGTVPAWWQRYLARSDVPLLAPPKVRGSITVVDVAGAANPAQYAALMRRWAEDVYADWWAHDDWAQRELERIFAG
;
A
#
# COMPACT_ATOMS: atom_id res chain seq x y z
N MET A 1 6.78 -14.72 0.87
CA MET A 1 6.79 -13.32 1.33
C MET A 1 7.03 -13.16 2.83
N LEU A 2 6.24 -13.79 3.70
CA LEU A 2 6.29 -13.62 5.17
C LEU A 2 7.70 -13.71 5.82
N ARG A 3 8.58 -14.60 5.36
CA ARG A 3 9.95 -14.74 5.91
C ARG A 3 10.84 -13.52 5.65
N ARG A 4 10.59 -12.75 4.58
CA ARG A 4 11.33 -11.51 4.27
C ARG A 4 10.80 -10.33 5.11
N CYS A 5 9.49 -10.25 5.30
CA CYS A 5 8.85 -9.16 6.05
C CYS A 5 8.86 -9.37 7.57
N GLY A 6 9.40 -10.48 8.07
CA GLY A 6 9.52 -10.75 9.50
C GLY A 6 10.61 -11.76 9.79
N ARG A 7 11.66 -11.34 10.53
CA ARG A 7 12.78 -12.22 10.94
C ARG A 7 12.34 -13.45 11.75
N ARG A 8 11.09 -13.47 12.24
CA ARG A 8 10.46 -14.58 13.00
C ARG A 8 9.10 -15.00 12.41
N GLY A 9 8.87 -14.84 11.10
CA GLY A 9 7.57 -15.11 10.49
C GLY A 9 6.50 -14.10 10.92
N ARG A 10 5.25 -14.55 11.17
CA ARG A 10 4.08 -13.68 11.41
C ARG A 10 4.25 -12.74 12.61
N GLU A 11 4.89 -13.19 13.69
CA GLU A 11 5.16 -12.34 14.87
C GLU A 11 6.15 -11.22 14.55
N GLY A 12 7.16 -11.52 13.74
CA GLY A 12 8.13 -10.53 13.26
C GLY A 12 7.48 -9.48 12.36
N LEU A 13 6.54 -9.91 11.51
CA LEU A 13 5.73 -9.02 10.66
C LEU A 13 4.86 -8.10 11.53
N LEU A 14 4.11 -8.66 12.49
CA LEU A 14 3.25 -7.89 13.39
C LEU A 14 4.06 -6.84 14.16
N GLY A 15 5.21 -7.21 14.72
CA GLY A 15 6.07 -6.27 15.42
C GLY A 15 6.60 -5.13 14.54
N ALA A 16 6.86 -5.39 13.25
CA ALA A 16 7.28 -4.35 12.30
C ALA A 16 6.13 -3.40 11.94
N VAL A 17 4.93 -3.93 11.69
CA VAL A 17 3.72 -3.14 11.44
C VAL A 17 3.37 -2.27 12.65
N LEU A 18 3.41 -2.81 13.87
CA LEU A 18 3.13 -2.05 15.09
C LEU A 18 4.10 -0.89 15.30
N ARG A 19 5.41 -1.07 15.01
CA ARG A 19 6.38 0.03 15.07
C ARG A 19 6.06 1.15 14.08
N LEU A 20 5.61 0.78 12.89
CA LEU A 20 5.23 1.72 11.84
C LEU A 20 4.00 2.52 12.24
N LEU A 21 2.96 1.85 12.72
CA LEU A 21 1.75 2.50 13.26
C LEU A 21 2.07 3.42 14.44
N ASN A 22 2.88 2.95 15.40
CA ASN A 22 3.25 3.76 16.57
C ASN A 22 3.94 5.07 16.14
N ARG A 23 4.88 5.03 15.19
CA ARG A 23 5.52 6.26 14.66
C ARG A 23 4.49 7.18 14.01
N ALA A 24 3.61 6.64 13.17
CA ALA A 24 2.61 7.43 12.45
C ALA A 24 1.59 8.12 13.39
N TYR A 25 1.19 7.46 14.48
CA TYR A 25 0.25 8.02 15.46
C TYR A 25 0.91 8.93 16.50
N SER A 26 2.18 8.71 16.84
CA SER A 26 2.87 9.53 17.86
C SER A 26 3.47 10.82 17.32
N ASP A 27 3.71 10.93 16.01
CA ASP A 27 4.38 12.09 15.42
C ASP A 27 3.82 12.42 14.01
N PRO A 28 3.17 13.58 13.82
CA PRO A 28 2.58 14.00 12.55
C PRO A 28 3.55 13.98 11.37
N ARG A 29 4.87 14.12 11.61
CA ARG A 29 5.91 14.08 10.56
C ARG A 29 5.99 12.71 9.87
N TYR A 30 5.47 11.66 10.49
CA TYR A 30 5.39 10.32 9.90
C TYR A 30 4.03 10.03 9.23
N GLY A 31 3.01 10.84 9.53
CA GLY A 31 1.63 10.59 9.11
C GLY A 31 1.39 10.72 7.60
N GLY A 32 2.02 11.71 6.95
CA GLY A 32 1.79 12.02 5.53
C GLY A 32 2.17 10.92 4.54
N ALA A 33 3.01 9.96 4.93
CA ALA A 33 3.41 8.84 4.06
C ALA A 33 2.59 7.57 4.28
N THR A 34 1.65 7.55 5.23
CA THR A 34 1.01 6.33 5.74
C THR A 34 0.28 5.52 4.66
N PHE A 35 -0.31 6.17 3.67
CA PHE A 35 -1.00 5.47 2.58
C PHE A 35 -0.09 4.58 1.75
N TYR A 36 1.11 5.06 1.41
CA TYR A 36 2.09 4.26 0.69
C TYR A 36 2.37 2.94 1.42
N GLY A 37 2.65 3.00 2.74
CA GLY A 37 2.96 1.79 3.50
C GLY A 37 1.76 0.87 3.75
N VAL A 38 0.56 1.42 3.97
CA VAL A 38 -0.66 0.62 4.14
C VAL A 38 -0.99 -0.15 2.85
N ASP A 39 -0.94 0.53 1.72
CA ASP A 39 -1.25 -0.08 0.43
C ASP A 39 -0.17 -1.08 -0.01
N ALA A 40 1.10 -0.72 0.17
CA ALA A 40 2.23 -1.62 -0.09
C ALA A 40 2.13 -2.89 0.78
N HIS A 41 1.85 -2.76 2.07
CA HIS A 41 1.69 -3.91 2.97
C HIS A 41 0.55 -4.82 2.53
N ALA A 42 -0.61 -4.25 2.21
CA ALA A 42 -1.78 -5.02 1.81
C ALA A 42 -1.51 -5.83 0.53
N LEU A 43 -0.87 -5.23 -0.47
CA LEU A 43 -0.51 -5.90 -1.72
C LEU A 43 0.71 -6.81 -1.64
N GLN A 44 1.56 -6.62 -0.62
CA GLN A 44 2.64 -7.53 -0.27
C GLN A 44 2.12 -8.80 0.43
N HIS A 45 0.97 -8.69 1.10
CA HIS A 45 0.29 -9.75 1.82
C HIS A 45 -1.19 -9.90 1.41
N PRO A 46 -1.49 -10.08 0.11
CA PRO A 46 -2.86 -10.11 -0.41
C PRO A 46 -3.66 -11.31 0.12
N GLU A 47 -3.00 -12.33 0.67
CA GLU A 47 -3.62 -13.45 1.37
C GLU A 47 -4.25 -13.09 2.72
N LEU A 48 -3.84 -11.97 3.34
CA LEU A 48 -4.39 -11.50 4.61
C LEU A 48 -5.67 -10.69 4.42
N HIS A 49 -6.00 -10.33 3.18
CA HIS A 49 -7.10 -9.46 2.84
C HIS A 49 -7.98 -10.08 1.74
N GLY A 50 -9.26 -9.73 1.69
CA GLY A 50 -10.16 -10.21 0.63
C GLY A 50 -9.90 -9.52 -0.72
N LYS A 51 -10.40 -10.12 -1.81
CA LYS A 51 -10.25 -9.59 -3.19
C LYS A 51 -10.57 -8.09 -3.34
N LYS A 52 -11.60 -7.61 -2.64
CA LYS A 52 -12.02 -6.20 -2.66
C LYS A 52 -10.96 -5.27 -2.10
N ASN A 53 -10.33 -5.67 -0.99
CA ASN A 53 -9.26 -4.90 -0.39
C ASN A 53 -8.05 -4.85 -1.32
N ASN A 54 -7.65 -6.00 -1.89
CA ASN A 54 -6.50 -6.03 -2.80
C ASN A 54 -6.73 -5.13 -4.03
N ALA A 55 -7.91 -5.23 -4.65
CA ALA A 55 -8.27 -4.39 -5.79
C ALA A 55 -8.30 -2.91 -5.41
N ALA A 56 -8.87 -2.55 -4.26
CA ALA A 56 -8.80 -1.19 -3.74
C ALA A 56 -7.34 -0.78 -3.60
N HIS A 57 -6.54 -1.44 -2.76
CA HIS A 57 -5.12 -1.13 -2.49
C HIS A 57 -4.30 -0.89 -3.77
N LEU A 58 -4.53 -1.69 -4.81
CA LEU A 58 -3.92 -1.46 -6.13
C LEU A 58 -4.36 -0.15 -6.79
N LEU A 59 -5.66 0.15 -6.83
CA LEU A 59 -6.19 1.39 -7.40
C LEU A 59 -5.63 2.64 -6.71
N ARG A 60 -5.45 2.62 -5.39
CA ARG A 60 -4.91 3.81 -4.70
C ARG A 60 -3.43 3.95 -4.94
N LEU A 61 -2.65 2.87 -5.04
CA LEU A 61 -1.25 2.97 -5.50
C LEU A 61 -1.16 3.56 -6.89
N CYS A 62 -1.94 3.04 -7.86
CA CYS A 62 -2.01 3.60 -9.21
C CYS A 62 -2.37 5.10 -9.16
N TRP A 63 -3.37 5.47 -8.37
CA TRP A 63 -3.80 6.87 -8.23
C TRP A 63 -2.71 7.77 -7.63
N VAL A 64 -2.02 7.37 -6.56
CA VAL A 64 -1.01 8.23 -5.90
C VAL A 64 0.36 8.21 -6.59
N ILE A 65 0.68 7.18 -7.38
CA ILE A 65 1.96 7.05 -8.09
C ILE A 65 1.86 7.69 -9.47
N GLU A 66 0.86 7.31 -10.28
CA GLU A 66 0.80 7.67 -11.70
C GLU A 66 0.13 9.02 -11.95
N ARG A 67 -0.73 9.49 -11.03
CA ARG A 67 -1.50 10.75 -11.22
C ARG A 67 -1.00 11.91 -10.38
N ASP A 68 0.19 11.77 -9.78
CA ASP A 68 0.77 12.72 -8.81
C ASP A 68 -0.26 13.23 -7.77
N ALA A 69 -1.21 12.36 -7.43
CA ALA A 69 -2.27 12.72 -6.50
C ALA A 69 -1.66 12.72 -5.11
N HIS A 70 -1.65 13.89 -4.45
CA HIS A 70 -1.03 14.09 -3.16
C HIS A 70 -1.48 13.01 -2.14
N ALA A 71 -0.62 12.01 -1.93
CA ALA A 71 -0.69 11.08 -0.79
C ALA A 71 -0.57 11.83 0.56
N GLN A 72 -0.29 13.14 0.51
CA GLN A 72 0.07 14.01 1.62
C GLN A 72 -1.11 14.45 2.49
N SER A 73 -2.36 14.24 2.09
CA SER A 73 -3.50 14.68 2.91
C SER A 73 -3.68 13.85 4.19
N GLY A 74 -3.18 12.61 4.21
CA GLY A 74 -3.47 11.65 5.29
C GLY A 74 -4.96 11.29 5.40
N THR A 75 -5.81 11.76 4.46
CA THR A 75 -7.26 11.51 4.44
C THR A 75 -7.61 10.46 3.40
N VAL A 76 -8.38 9.45 3.80
CA VAL A 76 -8.83 8.40 2.87
C VAL A 76 -9.77 9.06 1.87
N PRO A 77 -9.50 8.98 0.55
CA PRO A 77 -10.30 9.71 -0.41
C PRO A 77 -11.71 9.12 -0.49
N ALA A 78 -12.73 9.97 -0.66
CA ALA A 78 -14.13 9.54 -0.61
C ALA A 78 -14.47 8.44 -1.64
N TRP A 79 -13.84 8.47 -2.82
CA TRP A 79 -14.01 7.46 -3.85
C TRP A 79 -13.58 6.06 -3.39
N TRP A 80 -12.62 5.96 -2.47
CA TRP A 80 -12.12 4.70 -1.92
C TRP A 80 -13.19 3.93 -1.16
N GLN A 81 -13.88 4.63 -0.26
CA GLN A 81 -14.93 4.05 0.56
C GLN A 81 -16.11 3.59 -0.32
N ARG A 82 -16.46 4.39 -1.33
CA ARG A 82 -17.47 4.02 -2.33
C ARG A 82 -17.06 2.78 -3.12
N TYR A 83 -15.78 2.68 -3.50
CA TYR A 83 -15.26 1.50 -4.19
C TYR A 83 -15.36 0.23 -3.33
N LEU A 84 -14.95 0.31 -2.05
CA LEU A 84 -15.05 -0.81 -1.11
C LEU A 84 -16.49 -1.29 -0.88
N ALA A 85 -17.48 -0.40 -1.00
CA ALA A 85 -18.89 -0.74 -0.88
C ALA A 85 -19.45 -1.53 -2.08
N ARG A 86 -18.73 -1.58 -3.22
CA ARG A 86 -19.19 -2.31 -4.42
C ARG A 86 -19.26 -3.81 -4.17
N SER A 87 -20.29 -4.45 -4.71
CA SER A 87 -20.46 -5.91 -4.65
C SER A 87 -19.57 -6.63 -5.65
N ASP A 88 -19.41 -6.05 -6.85
CA ASP A 88 -18.66 -6.65 -7.96
C ASP A 88 -17.27 -6.02 -8.12
N VAL A 89 -16.26 -6.86 -7.83
CA VAL A 89 -14.83 -6.55 -7.92
C VAL A 89 -14.12 -7.81 -8.42
N PRO A 90 -13.24 -7.70 -9.44
CA PRO A 90 -12.52 -8.85 -9.97
C PRO A 90 -11.56 -9.44 -8.93
N LEU A 91 -11.26 -10.73 -9.11
CA LEU A 91 -10.14 -11.35 -8.41
C LEU A 91 -8.86 -11.03 -9.19
N LEU A 92 -8.01 -10.19 -8.61
CA LEU A 92 -6.68 -9.92 -9.18
C LEU A 92 -5.70 -11.00 -8.74
N ALA A 93 -5.12 -11.70 -9.71
CA ALA A 93 -4.11 -12.72 -9.43
C ALA A 93 -2.83 -12.04 -8.90
N PRO A 94 -2.38 -12.35 -7.66
CA PRO A 94 -1.20 -11.71 -7.12
C PRO A 94 0.07 -12.17 -7.88
N PRO A 95 1.06 -11.29 -8.08
CA PRO A 95 2.33 -11.66 -8.68
C PRO A 95 3.12 -12.61 -7.76
N LYS A 96 4.05 -13.37 -8.36
CA LYS A 96 4.90 -14.32 -7.61
C LYS A 96 5.85 -13.59 -6.65
N VAL A 97 6.39 -12.47 -7.11
CA VAL A 97 7.17 -11.49 -6.32
C VAL A 97 6.27 -10.30 -6.04
N ARG A 98 6.38 -9.69 -4.84
CA ARG A 98 5.44 -8.67 -4.33
C ARG A 98 6.19 -7.57 -3.58
N GLY A 99 7.21 -7.03 -4.23
CA GLY A 99 8.18 -6.09 -3.71
C GLY A 99 9.45 -6.77 -3.18
N SER A 100 10.57 -6.07 -3.36
CA SER A 100 11.87 -6.31 -2.75
C SER A 100 12.05 -5.57 -1.42
N ILE A 101 11.41 -4.40 -1.26
CA ILE A 101 11.37 -3.60 -0.04
C ILE A 101 10.23 -4.12 0.84
N THR A 102 10.45 -4.12 2.15
CA THR A 102 9.48 -4.63 3.12
C THR A 102 9.29 -3.66 4.28
N VAL A 103 8.27 -3.93 5.09
CA VAL A 103 8.03 -3.23 6.36
C VAL A 103 9.25 -3.24 7.30
N VAL A 104 10.15 -4.23 7.19
CA VAL A 104 11.37 -4.30 8.01
C VAL A 104 12.34 -3.19 7.64
N ASP A 105 12.49 -2.89 6.35
CA ASP A 105 13.37 -1.84 5.84
C ASP A 105 12.87 -0.47 6.30
N VAL A 106 11.56 -0.23 6.18
CA VAL A 106 10.91 1.00 6.64
C VAL A 106 11.02 1.17 8.16
N ALA A 107 10.81 0.09 8.93
CA ALA A 107 10.97 0.13 10.38
C ALA A 107 12.40 0.49 10.81
N GLY A 108 13.39 0.22 9.95
CA GLY A 108 14.79 0.60 10.13
C GLY A 108 15.13 2.06 9.83
N ALA A 109 14.18 2.89 9.38
CA ALA A 109 14.42 4.30 9.11
C ALA A 109 14.90 5.05 10.36
N ALA A 110 15.94 5.87 10.20
CA ALA A 110 16.60 6.63 11.26
C ALA A 110 15.93 7.97 11.57
N ASN A 111 15.20 8.55 10.60
CA ASN A 111 14.55 9.84 10.75
C ASN A 111 13.27 9.95 9.88
N PRO A 112 12.41 10.97 10.10
CA PRO A 112 11.15 11.11 9.36
C PRO A 112 11.31 11.24 7.84
N ALA A 113 12.36 11.93 7.36
CA ALA A 113 12.58 12.10 5.93
C ALA A 113 12.95 10.77 5.25
N GLN A 114 13.84 9.99 5.87
CA GLN A 114 14.19 8.65 5.39
C GLN A 114 12.97 7.71 5.45
N TYR A 115 12.16 7.80 6.50
CA TYR A 115 10.92 7.03 6.62
C TYR A 115 9.97 7.34 5.47
N ALA A 116 9.70 8.61 5.18
CA ALA A 116 8.82 9.02 4.09
C ALA A 116 9.33 8.53 2.72
N ALA A 117 10.64 8.67 2.48
CA ALA A 117 11.28 8.18 1.25
C ALA A 117 11.18 6.64 1.12
N LEU A 118 11.40 5.89 2.20
CA LEU A 118 11.29 4.43 2.19
C LEU A 118 9.84 3.96 2.02
N MET A 119 8.87 4.65 2.62
CA MET A 119 7.43 4.36 2.43
C MET A 119 7.04 4.51 0.97
N ARG A 120 7.41 5.63 0.33
CA ARG A 120 7.16 5.86 -1.10
C ARG A 120 7.83 4.79 -1.97
N ARG A 121 9.13 4.55 -1.76
CA ARG A 121 9.87 3.53 -2.52
C ARG A 121 9.28 2.13 -2.35
N TRP A 122 8.81 1.79 -1.15
CA TRP A 122 8.14 0.52 -0.90
C TRP A 122 6.84 0.38 -1.69
N ALA A 123 6.02 1.44 -1.73
CA ALA A 123 4.83 1.48 -2.55
C ALA A 123 5.13 1.34 -4.05
N GLU A 124 6.13 2.08 -4.57
CA GLU A 124 6.55 2.00 -5.97
C GLU A 124 7.07 0.61 -6.34
N ASP A 125 7.89 0.00 -5.48
CA ASP A 125 8.46 -1.35 -5.67
C ASP A 125 7.38 -2.44 -5.64
N VAL A 126 6.39 -2.33 -4.74
CA VAL A 126 5.24 -3.25 -4.74
C VAL A 126 4.34 -3.01 -5.95
N TYR A 127 4.07 -1.76 -6.31
CA TYR A 127 3.23 -1.43 -7.47
C TYR A 127 3.83 -1.96 -8.78
N ALA A 128 5.14 -1.80 -8.97
CA ALA A 128 5.85 -2.31 -10.14
C ALA A 128 5.71 -3.84 -10.30
N ASP A 129 5.71 -4.60 -9.20
CA ASP A 129 5.49 -6.06 -9.28
C ASP A 129 4.03 -6.43 -9.62
N TRP A 130 3.07 -5.54 -9.35
CA TRP A 130 1.66 -5.70 -9.71
C TRP A 130 1.32 -5.20 -11.13
N TRP A 131 2.32 -4.82 -11.92
CA TRP A 131 2.18 -4.24 -13.27
C TRP A 131 1.23 -4.99 -14.22
N ALA A 132 1.09 -6.31 -14.08
CA ALA A 132 0.17 -7.10 -14.90
C ALA A 132 -1.30 -6.62 -14.81
N HIS A 133 -1.64 -5.82 -13.80
CA HIS A 133 -2.96 -5.23 -13.59
C HIS A 133 -3.00 -3.71 -13.82
N ASP A 134 -1.94 -3.11 -14.37
CA ASP A 134 -1.84 -1.65 -14.58
C ASP A 134 -2.96 -1.13 -15.50
N ASP A 135 -3.14 -1.74 -16.68
CA ASP A 135 -4.24 -1.41 -17.61
C ASP A 135 -5.62 -1.46 -16.96
N TRP A 136 -5.84 -2.46 -16.09
CA TRP A 136 -7.10 -2.59 -15.37
C TRP A 136 -7.26 -1.44 -14.36
N ALA A 137 -6.22 -1.14 -13.61
CA ALA A 137 -6.24 -0.10 -12.58
C ALA A 137 -6.49 1.28 -13.20
N GLN A 138 -5.82 1.61 -14.31
CA GLN A 138 -6.00 2.87 -15.01
C GLN A 138 -7.44 3.05 -15.52
N ARG A 139 -7.99 2.05 -16.21
CA ARG A 139 -9.37 2.08 -16.72
C ARG A 139 -10.41 2.18 -15.61
N GLU A 140 -10.16 1.52 -14.48
CA GLU A 140 -11.07 1.56 -13.35
C GLU A 140 -11.03 2.93 -12.66
N LEU A 141 -9.85 3.54 -12.51
CA LEU A 141 -9.74 4.91 -12.04
C LEU A 141 -10.43 5.90 -12.99
N GLU A 142 -10.28 5.75 -14.31
CA GLU A 142 -11.06 6.53 -15.28
C GLU A 142 -12.56 6.42 -15.02
N ARG A 143 -13.09 5.20 -14.88
CA ARG A 143 -14.52 4.99 -14.54
C ARG A 143 -14.93 5.65 -13.23
N ILE A 144 -14.07 5.59 -12.21
CA ILE A 144 -14.33 6.20 -10.90
C ILE A 144 -14.42 7.73 -10.98
N PHE A 145 -13.61 8.37 -11.82
CA PHE A 145 -13.55 9.83 -11.94
C PHE A 145 -14.34 10.43 -13.10
N ALA A 146 -14.87 9.60 -14.01
CA ALA A 146 -15.71 10.04 -15.12
C ALA A 146 -17.19 10.27 -14.74
N GLY A 147 -17.59 9.92 -13.51
CA GLY A 147 -18.90 10.19 -12.93
C GLY A 147 -18.83 11.21 -11.80
#